data_AF-A0A6V7HXA8-F1
#
_entry.id   AF-A0A6V7HXA8-F1
#
_cell.length_a   1.000
_cell.length_b   1.000
_cell.length_c   1.000
_cell.angle_alpha   90.00
_cell.angle_beta   90.00
_cell.angle_gamma   90.00
#
_symmetry.space_group_name_H-M   'P 1'
#
loop_
_entity.id
_entity.type
_entity.pdbx_description
1 polymer ?
#
loop_
_entity_poly.entity_id
_entity_poly.type
_entity_poly.pdbx_seq_one_letter_code
_entity_poly.pdbx_strand_id
1 'polypeptide(L)'
;MSEEGAKVTPIKPAKFYSNSSHIKKKISEIEEKCQKRRCLLKSVSDFRPSLLGPTRFWKEFHKQADALESAVQNSTKTDPLCTFVYQNYFTHGHRSFVVAHPEVYWHTFIKQVPDERCAYE
;
A
#
# COMPACT_ATOMS: atom_id res chain seq x y z
N MET A 1 -25.38 3.88 22.54
CA MET A 1 -25.85 2.74 21.72
C MET A 1 -24.69 2.39 20.80
N SER A 2 -24.03 1.26 21.07
CA SER A 2 -22.80 0.87 20.37
C SER A 2 -23.18 0.12 19.11
N GLU A 3 -22.88 0.69 17.94
CA GLU A 3 -23.00 -0.04 16.68
C GLU A 3 -21.85 -1.05 16.60
N GLU A 4 -22.18 -2.33 16.71
CA GLU A 4 -21.28 -3.42 16.37
C GLU A 4 -20.94 -3.31 14.88
N GLY A 5 -19.74 -2.84 14.57
CA GLY A 5 -19.20 -2.85 13.21
C GLY A 5 -19.19 -4.28 12.69
N ALA A 6 -20.14 -4.60 11.81
CA ALA A 6 -20.23 -5.90 11.16
C ALA A 6 -18.88 -6.20 10.49
N LYS A 7 -18.18 -7.25 10.95
CA LYS A 7 -16.95 -7.73 10.33
C LYS A 7 -17.26 -8.15 8.90
N VAL A 8 -16.95 -7.28 7.94
CA VAL A 8 -17.01 -7.61 6.52
C VAL A 8 -15.96 -8.69 6.26
N THR A 9 -16.42 -9.93 6.12
CA THR A 9 -15.52 -11.02 5.73
C THR A 9 -15.33 -10.97 4.22
N PRO A 10 -14.07 -11.04 3.72
CA PRO A 10 -13.82 -11.10 2.30
C PRO A 10 -14.60 -12.26 1.67
N ILE A 11 -15.29 -12.00 0.56
CA ILE A 11 -16.04 -13.03 -0.16
C ILE A 11 -15.04 -14.12 -0.57
N LYS A 12 -15.24 -15.33 -0.03
CA LYS A 12 -14.37 -16.47 -0.36
C LYS A 12 -14.43 -16.71 -1.87
N PRO A 13 -13.28 -16.94 -2.54
CA PRO A 13 -13.25 -17.24 -3.97
C PRO A 13 -14.20 -18.38 -4.37
N ALA A 14 -14.39 -19.37 -3.48
CA ALA A 14 -15.32 -20.48 -3.68
C ALA A 14 -16.81 -20.08 -3.83
N LYS A 15 -17.20 -18.86 -3.40
CA LYS A 15 -18.54 -18.32 -3.64
C LYS A 15 -18.70 -17.71 -5.03
N PHE A 16 -17.61 -17.23 -5.63
CA PHE A 16 -17.62 -16.52 -6.92
C PHE A 16 -17.23 -17.43 -8.08
N TYR A 17 -16.21 -18.25 -7.86
CA TYR A 17 -15.75 -19.25 -8.80
C TYR A 17 -16.45 -20.58 -8.53
N SER A 18 -17.03 -21.17 -9.58
CA SER A 18 -17.60 -22.52 -9.51
C SER A 18 -16.56 -23.52 -8.98
N ASN A 19 -17.01 -24.58 -8.31
CA ASN A 19 -16.17 -25.60 -7.65
C ASN A 19 -15.26 -26.43 -8.59
N SER A 20 -15.07 -25.98 -9.84
CA SER A 20 -14.19 -26.55 -10.85
C SER A 20 -12.77 -26.74 -10.30
N SER A 21 -12.27 -27.97 -10.42
CA SER A 21 -10.91 -28.36 -10.04
C SER A 21 -9.85 -27.53 -10.77
N HIS A 22 -10.08 -27.21 -12.05
CA HIS A 22 -9.18 -26.39 -12.86
C HIS A 22 -9.07 -24.95 -12.33
N ILE A 23 -10.17 -24.36 -11.85
CA ILE A 23 -10.16 -22.99 -11.33
C ILE A 23 -9.46 -22.96 -9.97
N LYS A 24 -9.72 -23.92 -9.09
CA LYS A 24 -9.02 -24.04 -7.79
C LYS A 24 -7.51 -24.15 -7.95
N LYS A 25 -7.06 -24.96 -8.94
CA LYS A 25 -5.64 -25.10 -9.24
C LYS A 25 -5.02 -23.78 -9.72
N LYS A 26 -5.68 -23.07 -10.64
CA LYS A 26 -5.22 -21.75 -11.09
C LYS A 26 -5.16 -20.71 -9.96
N ILE A 27 -6.16 -20.68 -9.08
CA ILE A 27 -6.16 -19.78 -7.91
C ILE A 27 -4.97 -20.08 -7.00
N SER A 28 -4.74 -21.35 -6.67
CA SER A 28 -3.59 -21.77 -5.84
C SER A 28 -2.25 -21.41 -6.49
N GLU A 29 -2.08 -21.63 -7.80
CA GLU A 29 -0.87 -21.23 -8.53
C GLU A 29 -0.63 -19.71 -8.50
N ILE A 30 -1.71 -18.92 -8.59
CA ILE A 30 -1.65 -17.45 -8.50
C ILE A 30 -1.27 -17.04 -7.08
N GLU A 31 -1.90 -17.61 -6.06
CA GLU A 31 -1.61 -17.34 -4.66
C GLU A 31 -0.15 -17.66 -4.32
N GLU A 32 0.36 -18.81 -4.78
CA GLU A 32 1.75 -19.23 -4.58
C GLU A 32 2.73 -18.27 -5.28
N LYS A 33 2.45 -17.87 -6.54
CA LYS A 33 3.28 -16.89 -7.26
C LYS A 33 3.29 -15.53 -6.56
N CYS A 34 2.13 -15.06 -6.12
CA CYS A 34 2.00 -13.82 -5.37
C CYS A 34 2.77 -13.87 -4.05
N GLN A 35 2.68 -14.98 -3.32
CA GLN A 35 3.40 -15.17 -2.06
C GLN A 35 4.91 -15.21 -2.26
N LYS A 36 5.40 -15.95 -3.26
CA LYS A 36 6.83 -15.96 -3.62
C LYS A 36 7.35 -14.56 -3.94
N ARG A 37 6.62 -13.78 -4.75
CA ARG A 37 6.98 -12.39 -5.05
C ARG A 37 7.02 -11.51 -3.81
N ARG A 38 6.04 -11.63 -2.90
CA ARG A 38 6.05 -10.88 -1.63
C ARG A 38 7.25 -11.24 -0.75
N CYS A 39 7.59 -12.53 -0.64
CA CYS A 39 8.76 -12.98 0.11
C CYS A 39 10.07 -12.41 -0.49
N LEU A 40 10.20 -12.44 -1.82
CA LEU A 40 11.34 -11.84 -2.51
C LEU A 40 11.45 -10.34 -2.22
N LEU A 41 10.35 -9.60 -2.34
CA LEU A 41 10.31 -8.16 -2.04
C LEU A 41 10.57 -7.84 -0.56
N LYS A 42 10.22 -8.76 0.35
CA LYS A 42 10.53 -8.63 1.79
C LYS A 42 12.00 -8.94 2.10
N SER A 43 12.63 -9.83 1.33
CA SER A 43 14.07 -10.16 1.46
C SER A 43 15.00 -9.14 0.79
N VAL A 44 14.49 -8.37 -0.19
CA VAL A 44 15.21 -7.23 -0.75
C VAL A 44 15.19 -6.12 0.32
N SER A 45 16.28 -6.07 1.06
CA SER A 45 16.53 -5.13 2.15
C SER A 45 16.41 -3.68 1.68
N ASP A 46 16.00 -2.82 2.62
CA ASP A 46 15.96 -1.35 2.58
C ASP A 46 16.25 -0.71 1.23
N PHE A 47 15.22 -0.15 0.60
CA PHE A 47 15.34 0.64 -0.62
C PHE A 47 16.51 1.63 -0.48
N ARG A 48 17.61 1.33 -1.18
CA ARG A 48 18.77 2.23 -1.30
C ARG A 48 18.70 2.86 -2.68
N PRO A 49 18.10 4.06 -2.81
CA PRO A 49 18.20 4.79 -4.06
C PRO A 49 19.68 4.97 -4.40
N SER A 50 20.00 4.79 -5.68
CA SER A 50 21.35 5.07 -6.21
C SER A 50 21.65 6.56 -6.09
N LEU A 51 22.89 6.98 -6.41
CA LEU A 51 23.27 8.39 -6.40
C LEU A 51 22.38 9.27 -7.32
N LEU A 52 21.75 8.66 -8.33
CA LEU A 52 20.78 9.27 -9.25
C LEU A 52 19.34 8.78 -9.02
N GLY A 53 19.11 8.01 -7.97
CA GLY A 53 17.81 7.46 -7.64
C GLY A 53 16.89 8.50 -7.00
N PRO A 54 15.59 8.17 -6.86
CA PRO A 54 14.64 9.07 -6.26
C PRO A 54 15.00 9.40 -4.81
N THR A 55 14.60 10.59 -4.35
CA THR A 55 14.94 11.00 -3.00
C THR A 55 14.29 10.08 -1.96
N ARG A 56 14.91 9.96 -0.79
CA ARG A 56 14.30 9.25 0.36
C ARG A 56 13.26 10.12 1.09
N PHE A 57 12.69 11.10 0.41
CA PHE A 57 11.73 12.00 1.02
C PHE A 57 10.50 11.19 1.47
N TRP A 58 10.25 11.24 2.77
CA TRP A 58 9.07 10.64 3.39
C TRP A 58 8.59 11.56 4.49
N LYS A 59 7.38 12.07 4.36
CA LYS A 59 6.78 12.91 5.40
C LYS A 59 5.29 12.62 5.53
N GLU A 60 4.85 12.47 6.77
CA GLU A 60 3.46 12.19 7.12
C GLU A 60 2.79 13.46 7.64
N PHE A 61 1.52 13.63 7.25
CA PHE A 61 0.71 14.79 7.59
C PHE A 61 -0.69 14.33 8.02
N HIS A 62 -1.28 15.09 8.94
CA HIS A 62 -2.67 14.90 9.35
C HIS A 62 -3.66 15.67 8.47
N LYS A 63 -3.20 16.71 7.76
CA LYS A 63 -4.04 17.53 6.88
C LYS A 63 -3.58 17.36 5.44
N GLN A 64 -4.54 17.23 4.53
CA GLN A 64 -4.28 17.12 3.10
C GLN A 64 -3.61 18.38 2.54
N ALA A 65 -4.03 19.56 3.00
CA ALA A 65 -3.48 20.84 2.55
C ALA A 65 -1.97 20.92 2.80
N ASP A 66 -1.54 20.58 4.02
CA ASP A 66 -0.12 20.58 4.41
C ASP A 66 0.70 19.57 3.57
N ALA A 67 0.10 18.42 3.24
CA ALA A 67 0.74 17.42 2.39
C ALA A 67 0.91 17.93 0.94
N LEU A 68 -0.13 18.55 0.38
CA LEU A 68 -0.08 19.12 -0.97
C LEU A 68 0.93 20.27 -1.05
N GLU A 69 0.94 21.16 -0.06
CA GLU A 69 1.91 22.25 0.03
C GLU A 69 3.35 21.69 0.11
N SER A 70 3.57 20.68 0.97
CA SER A 70 4.87 20.02 1.06
C SER A 70 5.29 19.34 -0.23
N ALA A 71 4.36 18.72 -0.97
CA ALA A 71 4.66 18.12 -2.26
C ALA A 71 5.10 19.19 -3.27
N VAL A 72 4.38 20.31 -3.36
CA VAL A 72 4.75 21.43 -4.26
C VAL A 72 6.10 22.03 -3.89
N GLN A 73 6.39 22.19 -2.60
CA GLN A 73 7.63 22.81 -2.14
C GLN A 73 8.87 21.91 -2.36
N ASN A 74 8.72 20.59 -2.22
CA ASN A 74 9.86 19.67 -2.22
C ASN A 74 10.01 18.88 -3.54
N SER A 75 8.97 18.88 -4.39
CA SER A 75 9.01 18.21 -5.68
C SER A 75 9.92 18.95 -6.66
N THR A 76 10.73 18.20 -7.39
CA THR A 76 11.55 18.74 -8.47
C THR A 76 11.12 18.13 -9.81
N LYS A 77 11.60 18.67 -10.94
CA LYS A 77 11.31 18.10 -12.27
C LYS A 77 11.83 16.67 -12.44
N THR A 78 12.94 16.35 -11.78
CA THR A 78 13.63 15.05 -11.88
C THR A 78 13.24 14.09 -10.76
N ASP A 79 12.64 14.58 -9.69
CA ASP A 79 12.18 13.81 -8.54
C ASP A 79 10.79 14.31 -8.13
N PRO A 80 9.73 13.83 -8.81
CA PRO A 80 8.36 14.23 -8.51
C PRO A 80 7.88 13.55 -7.22
N LEU A 81 7.41 14.35 -6.27
CA LEU A 81 6.80 13.83 -5.05
C LEU A 81 5.27 13.77 -5.20
N CYS A 82 4.68 12.66 -4.79
CA CYS A 82 3.25 12.43 -4.81
C CYS A 82 2.68 12.38 -3.38
N THR A 83 1.40 12.74 -3.26
CA THR A 83 0.63 12.58 -2.03
C THR A 83 -0.14 11.29 -2.06
N PHE A 84 0.04 10.44 -1.06
CA PHE A 84 -0.69 9.19 -0.87
C PHE A 84 -1.53 9.29 0.39
N VAL A 85 -2.73 8.74 0.38
CA VAL A 85 -3.60 8.69 1.56
C VAL A 85 -3.63 7.27 2.08
N TYR A 86 -3.53 7.07 3.38
CA TYR A 86 -3.85 5.79 4.00
C TYR A 86 -4.78 5.96 5.19
N GLN A 87 -5.67 5.00 5.35
CA GLN A 87 -6.55 4.93 6.50
C GLN A 87 -5.86 4.11 7.58
N ASN A 88 -5.54 4.77 8.71
CA ASN A 88 -4.90 4.08 9.82
C ASN A 88 -5.98 3.33 10.64
N TYR A 89 -5.86 2.00 10.66
CA TYR A 89 -6.76 1.11 11.37
C TYR A 89 -6.72 1.33 12.90
N PHE A 90 -5.56 1.70 13.44
CA PHE A 90 -5.36 1.91 14.87
C PHE A 90 -5.94 3.25 15.37
N THR A 91 -6.14 4.23 14.49
CA THR A 91 -6.67 5.57 14.83
C THR A 91 -8.13 5.75 14.44
N HIS A 92 -8.95 4.69 14.56
CA HIS A 92 -10.38 4.72 14.27
C HIS A 92 -10.70 5.16 12.84
N GLY A 93 -9.83 4.83 11.89
CA GLY A 93 -10.03 5.14 10.48
C GLY A 93 -9.72 6.58 10.10
N HIS A 94 -8.95 7.32 10.92
CA HIS A 94 -8.42 8.62 10.52
C HIS A 94 -7.50 8.47 9.30
N ARG A 95 -7.60 9.43 8.38
CA ARG A 95 -6.76 9.48 7.18
C ARG A 95 -5.43 10.16 7.53
N SER A 96 -4.35 9.55 7.10
CA SER A 96 -3.02 10.16 7.12
C SER A 96 -2.55 10.35 5.69
N PHE A 97 -1.80 11.41 5.46
CA PHE A 97 -1.31 11.80 4.14
C PHE A 97 0.22 11.66 4.12
N VAL A 98 0.76 10.87 3.20
CA VAL A 98 2.20 10.71 3.00
C VAL A 98 2.61 11.48 1.76
N VAL A 99 3.69 12.24 1.85
CA VAL A 99 4.39 12.77 0.69
C VAL A 99 5.66 11.97 0.48
N ALA A 100 5.78 11.32 -0.67
CA ALA A 100 6.95 10.54 -1.04
C ALA A 100 7.07 10.39 -2.56
N HIS A 101 8.26 9.99 -3.03
CA HIS A 101 8.40 9.51 -4.41
C HIS A 101 7.63 8.18 -4.58
N PRO A 102 6.94 7.93 -5.71
CA PRO A 102 6.13 6.72 -5.91
C PRO A 102 6.90 5.41 -5.70
N GLU A 103 8.15 5.33 -6.13
CA GLU A 103 8.98 4.13 -5.91
C GLU A 103 9.26 3.89 -4.42
N VAL A 104 9.57 4.96 -3.68
CA VAL A 104 9.80 4.89 -2.22
C VAL A 104 8.51 4.47 -1.52
N TYR A 105 7.38 5.07 -1.91
CA TYR A 105 6.06 4.71 -1.42
C TYR A 105 5.77 3.23 -1.65
N TRP A 106 5.96 2.74 -2.87
CA TRP A 106 5.72 1.36 -3.25
C TRP A 106 6.56 0.40 -2.40
N HIS A 107 7.84 0.69 -2.18
CA HIS A 107 8.71 -0.14 -1.34
C HIS A 107 8.24 -0.25 0.11
N THR A 108 7.65 0.81 0.68
CA THR A 108 7.06 0.77 2.01
C THR A 108 5.71 0.05 2.01
N PHE A 109 4.86 0.36 1.02
CA PHE A 109 3.51 -0.19 0.89
C PHE A 109 3.49 -1.72 0.70
N ILE A 110 4.40 -2.26 -0.12
CA ILE A 110 4.47 -3.72 -0.34
C ILE A 110 4.91 -4.51 0.90
N LYS A 111 5.55 -3.86 1.87
CA LYS A 111 5.98 -4.49 3.13
C LYS A 111 4.84 -4.60 4.15
N GLN A 112 3.82 -3.74 4.06
CA GLN A 112 2.64 -3.78 4.93
C GLN A 112 1.79 -5.03 4.67
N VAL A 113 1.11 -5.55 5.69
CA VAL A 113 0.17 -6.68 5.50
C VAL A 113 -1.04 -6.23 4.68
N PRO A 114 -1.63 -7.11 3.84
CA PRO A 114 -2.72 -6.73 2.94
C PRO A 114 -3.90 -6.02 3.63
N ASP A 115 -4.21 -6.40 4.88
CA ASP A 115 -5.31 -5.82 5.65
C ASP A 115 -5.04 -4.38 6.12
N GLU A 116 -3.76 -3.94 6.12
CA GLU A 116 -3.34 -2.58 6.48
C GLU A 116 -3.15 -1.66 5.26
N ARG A 117 -3.25 -2.21 4.04
CA ARG A 117 -3.04 -1.50 2.77
C ARG A 117 -4.27 -0.68 2.33
N CYS A 118 -4.90 0.03 3.25
CA CYS A 118 -6.03 0.90 2.96
C CYS A 118 -5.56 2.25 2.38
N ALA A 119 -4.89 2.20 1.23
CA ALA A 119 -4.35 3.36 0.55
C ALA A 119 -5.25 3.83 -0.61
N TYR A 120 -5.30 5.16 -0.79
CA TYR A 120 -5.97 5.82 -1.90
C TYR A 120 -4.96 6.79 -2.55
N GLU A 121 -4.95 6.82 -3.88
CA GLU A 121 -4.21 7.81 -4.69
C GLU A 121 -5.06 9.05 -4.93
#